data_AF-A0A7X5EAJ2-F1
#
_entry.id   AF-A0A7X5EAJ2-F1
#
_cell.length_a   1.000
_cell.length_b   1.000
_cell.length_c   1.000
_cell.angle_alpha   90.00
_cell.angle_beta   90.00
_cell.angle_gamma   90.00
#
_symmetry.space_group_name_H-M   'P 1'
#
loop_
_entity.id
_entity.type
_entity.pdbx_description
1 polymer ?
#
loop_
_entity_poly.entity_id
_entity_poly.type
_entity_poly.pdbx_seq_one_letter_code
_entity_poly.pdbx_strand_id
1 'polypeptide(L)'
;MSRGLYLAAFVAGAAVGSATTWFVVKRKYEKIAQEEIDSVKEVFYKREFGPKVKEMTNVGEGIVRGLQVGIMQAAEQAKDKPDLVQYAAMVQKYGGNIGEEKEAHMKDKYPYVISPEEFGEFDDYEKISLTYYADGVLADDNNEVVDDVEDIVGDALDHFGEYEDDSVFVRCDERKCDYEILLDQRTFSEVSDSNPNRVEV
;
A
#
# COMPACT_ATOMS: atom_id res chain seq x y z
N MET A 1 -46.15 37.40 -57.29
CA MET A 1 -45.29 36.64 -56.34
C MET A 1 -46.14 36.23 -55.15
N SER A 2 -46.25 34.92 -54.88
CA SER A 2 -47.16 34.38 -53.87
C SER A 2 -46.66 34.70 -52.45
N ARG A 3 -47.58 35.03 -51.55
CA ARG A 3 -47.27 35.37 -50.15
C ARG A 3 -46.50 34.25 -49.41
N GLY A 4 -46.68 33.00 -49.83
CA GLY A 4 -45.96 31.85 -49.29
C GLY A 4 -44.46 31.82 -49.60
N LEU A 5 -44.03 32.39 -50.74
CA LEU A 5 -42.61 32.43 -51.10
C LEU A 5 -41.81 33.36 -50.18
N TYR A 6 -42.41 34.48 -49.77
CA TYR A 6 -41.80 35.42 -48.83
C TYR A 6 -41.69 34.85 -47.42
N LEU A 7 -42.71 34.11 -46.97
CA LEU A 7 -42.65 33.41 -45.68
C LEU A 7 -41.59 32.30 -45.67
N ALA A 8 -41.47 31.53 -46.74
CA ALA A 8 -40.43 30.51 -46.86
C ALA A 8 -39.02 31.11 -46.86
N ALA A 9 -38.80 32.22 -47.58
CA ALA A 9 -37.52 32.92 -47.58
C ALA A 9 -37.17 33.51 -46.20
N PHE A 10 -38.16 34.01 -45.44
CA PHE A 10 -37.97 34.51 -44.09
C PHE A 10 -37.57 33.40 -43.10
N VAL A 11 -38.25 32.26 -43.13
CA VAL A 11 -37.93 31.11 -42.26
C VAL A 11 -36.54 30.56 -42.57
N ALA A 12 -36.19 30.46 -43.86
CA ALA A 12 -34.85 30.05 -44.27
C ALA A 12 -33.76 31.04 -43.79
N GLY A 13 -34.01 32.35 -43.92
CA GLY A 13 -33.10 33.38 -43.43
C GLY A 13 -32.95 33.36 -41.90
N ALA A 14 -34.03 33.16 -41.16
CA ALA A 14 -34.01 33.05 -39.70
C ALA A 14 -33.21 31.82 -39.22
N ALA A 15 -33.33 30.69 -39.90
CA ALA A 15 -32.57 29.48 -39.58
C ALA A 15 -31.06 29.65 -39.82
N VAL A 16 -30.67 30.29 -40.93
CA VAL A 16 -29.26 30.56 -41.23
C VAL A 16 -28.68 31.62 -40.28
N GLY A 17 -29.45 32.67 -39.98
CA GLY A 17 -29.05 33.73 -39.05
C GLY A 17 -28.88 33.23 -37.61
N SER A 18 -29.75 32.34 -37.13
CA SER A 18 -29.64 31.76 -35.80
C SER A 18 -28.46 30.80 -35.67
N ALA A 19 -28.23 29.95 -36.68
CA ALA A 19 -27.09 29.03 -36.70
C ALA A 19 -25.74 29.76 -36.72
N THR A 20 -25.62 30.81 -37.54
CA THR A 20 -24.38 31.61 -37.62
C THR A 20 -24.11 32.37 -36.32
N THR A 21 -25.14 32.96 -35.69
CA THR A 21 -25.00 33.65 -34.40
C THR A 21 -24.61 32.69 -33.29
N TRP A 22 -25.24 31.52 -33.20
CA TRP A 22 -24.90 30.49 -32.22
C TRP A 22 -23.45 29.99 -32.40
N PHE A 23 -23.01 29.79 -33.64
CA PHE A 23 -21.64 29.37 -33.93
C PHE A 23 -20.59 30.41 -33.52
N VAL A 24 -20.86 31.70 -33.76
CA VAL A 24 -19.96 32.80 -33.37
C VAL A 24 -19.90 32.95 -31.85
N VAL A 25 -21.04 32.89 -31.17
CA VAL A 25 -21.13 32.96 -29.70
C VAL A 25 -20.37 31.80 -29.09
N LYS A 26 -20.63 30.56 -29.53
CA LYS A 26 -19.94 29.37 -29.04
C LYS A 26 -18.42 29.47 -29.18
N ARG A 27 -17.92 29.90 -30.35
CA ARG A 27 -16.47 30.06 -30.57
C ARG A 27 -15.85 31.19 -29.74
N LYS A 28 -16.59 32.24 -29.37
CA LYS A 28 -16.06 33.30 -28.50
C LYS A 28 -15.99 32.87 -27.04
N TYR A 29 -17.02 32.21 -26.51
CA TYR A 29 -17.03 31.74 -25.12
C TYR A 29 -16.05 30.57 -24.89
N GLU A 30 -15.90 29.66 -25.85
CA GLU A 30 -14.92 28.56 -25.76
C GLU A 30 -13.47 29.09 -25.75
N LYS A 31 -13.15 30.09 -26.57
CA LYS A 31 -11.80 30.67 -26.61
C LYS A 31 -11.43 31.41 -25.33
N ILE A 32 -12.34 32.18 -24.75
CA ILE A 32 -12.07 32.93 -23.51
C ILE A 32 -11.93 31.98 -22.32
N ALA A 33 -12.73 30.91 -22.26
CA ALA A 33 -12.65 29.93 -21.17
C ALA A 33 -11.39 29.06 -21.19
N GLN A 34 -10.83 28.76 -22.38
CA GLN A 34 -9.60 27.99 -22.49
C GLN A 34 -8.34 28.82 -22.22
N GLU A 35 -8.32 30.10 -22.62
CA GLU A 35 -7.15 30.97 -22.47
C GLU A 35 -6.79 31.26 -20.99
N GLU A 36 -7.79 31.41 -20.12
CA GLU A 36 -7.56 31.65 -18.68
C GLU A 36 -7.17 30.37 -17.92
N ILE A 37 -7.70 29.22 -18.32
CA ILE A 37 -7.40 27.93 -17.66
C ILE A 37 -5.97 27.48 -18.00
N ASP A 38 -5.57 27.54 -19.28
CA ASP A 38 -4.28 27.02 -19.70
C ASP A 38 -3.10 27.88 -19.24
N SER A 39 -3.26 29.21 -19.19
CA SER A 39 -2.22 30.13 -18.69
C SER A 39 -1.92 29.91 -17.20
N VAL A 40 -2.96 29.72 -16.37
CA VAL A 40 -2.78 29.46 -14.94
C VAL A 40 -2.18 28.06 -14.75
N LYS A 41 -2.70 27.07 -15.47
CA LYS A 41 -2.24 25.68 -15.41
C LYS A 41 -0.75 25.56 -15.76
N GLU A 42 -0.29 26.19 -16.85
CA GLU A 42 1.14 26.15 -17.24
C GLU A 42 2.07 26.81 -16.21
N VAL A 43 1.69 27.96 -15.63
CA VAL A 43 2.53 28.63 -14.62
C VAL A 43 2.62 27.82 -13.34
N PHE A 44 1.52 27.18 -12.90
CA PHE A 44 1.53 26.29 -11.73
C PHE A 44 2.32 25.00 -11.99
N TYR A 45 2.16 24.34 -13.14
CA TYR A 45 2.96 23.15 -13.49
C TYR A 45 4.46 23.47 -13.57
N LYS A 46 4.82 24.62 -14.13
CA LYS A 46 6.23 25.04 -14.23
C LYS A 46 6.85 25.39 -12.88
N ARG A 47 6.07 25.94 -11.94
CA ARG A 47 6.57 26.41 -10.63
C ARG A 47 6.62 25.32 -9.57
N GLU A 48 5.67 24.38 -9.55
CA GLU A 48 5.63 23.30 -8.54
C GLU A 48 6.11 21.94 -9.06
N PHE A 49 5.75 21.56 -10.28
CA PHE A 49 6.08 20.23 -10.83
C PHE A 49 7.38 20.22 -11.64
N GLY A 50 7.78 21.35 -12.22
CA GLY A 50 9.05 21.47 -12.96
C GLY A 50 10.31 21.02 -12.17
N PRO A 51 10.51 21.47 -10.91
CA PRO A 51 11.63 21.04 -10.09
C PRO A 51 11.51 19.56 -9.69
N LYS A 52 10.32 19.13 -9.26
CA LYS A 52 10.05 17.76 -8.81
C LYS A 52 10.22 16.71 -9.91
N VAL A 53 9.81 17.02 -11.15
CA VAL A 53 9.98 16.13 -12.31
C VAL A 53 11.45 16.03 -12.70
N LYS A 54 12.21 17.13 -12.64
CA LYS A 54 13.67 17.08 -12.85
C LYS A 54 14.38 16.28 -11.78
N GLU A 55 13.95 16.39 -10.52
CA GLU A 55 14.52 15.63 -9.42
C GLU A 55 14.21 14.13 -9.54
N MET A 56 12.94 13.77 -9.81
CA MET A 56 12.53 12.38 -10.04
C MET A 56 13.23 11.74 -11.26
N THR A 57 13.45 12.50 -12.34
CA THR A 57 14.15 11.97 -13.53
C THR A 57 15.64 11.75 -13.26
N ASN A 58 16.32 12.67 -12.57
CA ASN A 58 17.72 12.47 -12.16
C ASN A 58 17.88 11.30 -11.17
N VAL A 59 16.93 11.14 -10.24
CA VAL A 59 16.90 10.00 -9.30
C VAL A 59 16.66 8.69 -10.05
N GLY A 60 15.70 8.66 -10.98
CA GLY A 60 15.43 7.50 -11.83
C GLY A 60 16.64 7.07 -12.67
N GLU A 61 17.34 8.02 -13.31
CA GLU A 61 18.59 7.73 -14.05
C GLU A 61 19.70 7.20 -13.13
N GLY A 62 19.82 7.72 -11.91
CA GLY A 62 20.77 7.25 -10.91
C GLY A 62 20.50 5.81 -10.45
N ILE A 63 19.23 5.46 -10.22
CA ILE A 63 18.81 4.11 -9.83
C ILE A 63 19.07 3.10 -10.95
N VAL A 64 18.71 3.44 -12.19
CA VAL A 64 18.94 2.56 -13.35
C VAL A 64 20.42 2.30 -13.58
N ARG A 65 21.26 3.34 -13.44
CA ARG A 65 22.73 3.19 -13.50
C ARG A 65 23.26 2.32 -12.37
N GLY A 66 22.80 2.53 -11.14
CA GLY A 66 23.19 1.73 -9.98
C GLY A 66 22.82 0.25 -10.14
N LEU A 67 21.62 -0.04 -10.63
CA LEU A 67 21.15 -1.39 -10.89
C LEU A 67 21.98 -2.09 -11.98
N GLN A 68 22.28 -1.39 -13.07
CA GLN A 68 23.08 -1.96 -14.16
C GLN A 68 24.53 -2.27 -13.75
N VAL A 69 25.12 -1.43 -12.89
CA VAL A 69 26.45 -1.68 -12.29
C VAL A 69 26.39 -2.88 -11.33
N GLY A 70 25.35 -2.98 -10.50
CA GLY A 70 25.15 -4.12 -9.59
C GLY A 70 24.99 -5.45 -10.33
N ILE A 71 24.26 -5.47 -11.45
CA ILE A 71 24.09 -6.67 -12.28
C ILE A 71 25.43 -7.10 -12.90
N MET A 72 26.26 -6.16 -13.36
CA MET A 72 27.60 -6.47 -13.89
C MET A 72 28.52 -7.06 -12.81
N GLN A 73 28.50 -6.50 -11.60
CA GLN A 73 29.31 -6.99 -10.48
C GLN A 73 28.86 -8.37 -9.98
N ALA A 74 27.54 -8.61 -9.93
CA ALA A 74 26.99 -9.92 -9.57
C ALA A 74 27.31 -11.00 -10.61
N ALA A 75 27.31 -10.64 -11.90
CA ALA A 75 27.70 -11.56 -12.97
C ALA A 75 29.19 -11.92 -12.95
N GLU A 76 30.05 -11.00 -12.49
CA GLU A 76 31.48 -11.24 -12.34
C GLU A 76 31.79 -12.11 -11.11
N GLN A 77 31.10 -11.88 -9.99
CA GLN A 77 31.17 -12.77 -8.81
C GLN A 77 30.63 -14.19 -9.06
N ALA A 78 29.71 -14.36 -10.01
CA ALA A 78 29.18 -15.68 -10.36
C ALA A 78 30.20 -16.58 -11.09
N LYS A 79 31.32 -16.02 -11.60
CA LYS A 79 32.37 -16.80 -12.27
C LYS A 79 33.33 -17.51 -11.30
N ASP A 80 33.43 -17.06 -10.05
CA ASP A 80 34.35 -17.60 -9.04
C ASP A 80 33.72 -18.66 -8.13
N LYS A 81 32.43 -19.00 -8.32
CA LYS A 81 31.79 -20.07 -7.54
C LYS A 81 32.17 -21.44 -8.11
N PRO A 82 32.61 -22.41 -7.28
CA PRO A 82 32.92 -23.74 -7.75
C PRO A 82 31.70 -24.39 -8.40
N ASP A 83 31.94 -25.05 -9.53
CA ASP A 83 30.93 -25.64 -10.41
C ASP A 83 29.89 -26.48 -9.64
N LEU A 84 28.61 -26.16 -9.83
CA LEU A 84 27.45 -26.77 -9.17
C LEU A 84 27.46 -28.31 -9.27
N VAL A 85 28.12 -28.83 -10.32
CA VAL A 85 28.35 -30.24 -10.57
C VAL A 85 29.19 -30.91 -9.47
N GLN A 86 30.17 -30.23 -8.87
CA GLN A 86 30.97 -30.80 -7.78
C GLN A 86 30.15 -30.99 -6.51
N TYR A 87 29.25 -30.04 -6.21
CA TYR A 87 28.35 -30.15 -5.06
C TYR A 87 27.33 -31.27 -5.26
N ALA A 88 26.75 -31.38 -6.46
CA ALA A 88 25.83 -32.46 -6.82
C ALA A 88 26.48 -33.85 -6.68
N ALA A 89 27.76 -33.99 -7.07
CA ALA A 89 28.51 -35.24 -6.90
C ALA A 89 28.78 -35.57 -5.41
N MET A 90 28.99 -34.55 -4.57
CA MET A 90 29.17 -34.72 -3.13
C MET A 90 27.86 -35.20 -2.46
N VAL A 91 26.73 -34.61 -2.84
CA VAL A 91 25.40 -34.99 -2.33
C VAL A 91 25.05 -36.43 -2.70
N GLN A 92 25.30 -36.86 -3.94
CA GLN A 92 25.04 -38.26 -4.33
C GLN A 92 25.97 -39.26 -3.64
N LYS A 93 27.21 -38.87 -3.34
CA LYS A 93 28.20 -39.77 -2.75
C LYS A 93 27.99 -40.00 -1.25
N TYR A 94 27.46 -39.01 -0.53
CA TYR A 94 27.30 -39.05 0.93
C TYR A 94 25.86 -38.97 1.41
N GLY A 95 24.90 -38.63 0.54
CA GLY A 95 23.47 -38.60 0.84
C GLY A 95 22.87 -40.01 0.87
N GLY A 96 22.87 -40.63 2.05
CA GLY A 96 22.07 -41.82 2.31
C GLY A 96 20.58 -41.54 2.15
N ASN A 97 19.81 -42.55 1.77
CA ASN A 97 18.35 -42.53 1.64
C ASN A 97 17.70 -41.95 2.91
N ILE A 98 17.22 -40.71 2.85
CA ILE A 98 16.37 -40.08 3.86
C ILE A 98 15.03 -39.87 3.18
N GLY A 99 14.02 -40.62 3.65
CA GLY A 99 12.66 -40.50 3.19
C GLY A 99 12.10 -39.12 3.52
N GLU A 100 11.30 -38.60 2.60
CA GLU A 100 10.31 -37.51 2.72
C GLU A 100 10.28 -36.78 4.08
N GLU A 101 11.26 -35.91 4.32
CA GLU A 101 11.11 -34.82 5.27
C GLU A 101 10.67 -33.58 4.49
N LYS A 102 9.46 -33.12 4.82
CA LYS A 102 8.83 -31.92 4.26
C LYS A 102 9.81 -30.76 4.25
N GLU A 103 9.86 -30.10 3.11
CA GLU A 103 10.68 -28.94 2.83
C GLU A 103 10.61 -27.93 3.97
N ALA A 104 11.74 -27.71 4.64
CA ALA A 104 11.94 -26.55 5.48
C ALA A 104 11.94 -25.33 4.55
N HIS A 105 10.76 -24.78 4.30
CA HIS A 105 10.64 -23.40 3.88
C HIS A 105 11.48 -22.57 4.85
N MET A 106 12.44 -21.82 4.32
CA MET A 106 13.04 -20.71 5.05
C MET A 106 11.89 -19.80 5.46
N LYS A 107 11.35 -19.98 6.68
CA LYS A 107 10.41 -19.05 7.29
C LYS A 107 11.19 -17.74 7.40
N ASP A 108 10.86 -16.78 6.55
CA ASP A 108 11.14 -15.40 6.87
C ASP A 108 10.53 -15.17 8.27
N LYS A 109 11.40 -14.87 9.24
CA LYS A 109 11.05 -14.67 10.65
C LYS A 109 10.26 -13.37 10.76
N TYR A 110 8.97 -13.45 10.47
CA TYR A 110 7.99 -12.40 10.70
C TYR A 110 6.87 -12.97 11.58
N PRO A 111 6.21 -12.13 12.39
CA PRO A 111 4.95 -12.52 13.02
C PRO A 111 3.99 -13.04 11.95
N TYR A 112 3.26 -14.11 12.25
CA TYR A 112 2.29 -14.68 11.31
C TYR A 112 0.99 -15.03 12.02
N VAL A 113 -0.12 -14.90 11.30
CA VAL A 113 -1.46 -15.23 11.81
C VAL A 113 -1.58 -16.74 12.04
N ILE A 114 -2.13 -17.12 13.20
CA ILE A 114 -2.42 -18.51 13.59
C ILE A 114 -3.91 -18.67 13.85
N SER A 115 -4.39 -19.92 13.86
CA SER A 115 -5.79 -20.17 14.23
C SER A 115 -5.99 -20.03 15.75
N PRO A 116 -7.24 -19.78 16.22
CA PRO A 116 -7.54 -19.72 17.65
C PRO A 116 -7.20 -21.02 18.40
N GLU A 117 -7.26 -22.17 17.73
CA GLU A 117 -6.92 -23.47 18.32
C GLU A 117 -5.41 -23.66 18.52
N GLU A 118 -4.59 -23.01 17.69
CA GLU A 118 -3.13 -23.03 17.79
C GLU A 118 -2.62 -22.06 18.87
N PHE A 119 -3.43 -21.08 19.27
CA PHE A 119 -3.05 -20.07 20.26
C PHE A 119 -2.74 -20.70 21.62
N GLY A 120 -1.53 -20.48 22.13
CA GLY A 120 -1.08 -21.07 23.39
C GLY A 120 -0.80 -22.57 23.34
N GLU A 121 -0.61 -23.16 22.15
CA GLU A 121 -0.18 -24.55 21.99
C GLU A 121 1.21 -24.80 22.61
N PHE A 122 2.08 -23.79 22.58
CA PHE A 122 3.43 -23.88 23.14
C PHE A 122 3.47 -23.32 24.58
N ASP A 123 3.71 -24.20 25.55
CA ASP A 123 3.81 -23.82 26.98
C ASP A 123 4.99 -22.86 27.27
N ASP A 124 6.02 -22.84 26.42
CA ASP A 124 7.18 -21.96 26.56
C ASP A 124 7.02 -20.61 25.85
N TYR A 125 5.82 -20.34 25.30
CA TYR A 125 5.47 -19.08 24.68
C TYR A 125 4.62 -18.23 25.64
N GLU A 126 4.90 -16.93 25.68
CA GLU A 126 4.12 -15.98 26.46
C GLU A 126 2.84 -15.61 25.71
N LYS A 127 1.71 -15.59 26.42
CA LYS A 127 0.41 -15.17 25.86
C LYS A 127 0.16 -13.74 26.25
N ILE A 128 0.02 -12.87 25.24
CA ILE A 128 -0.11 -11.43 25.42
C ILE A 128 -1.40 -11.00 24.72
N SER A 129 -2.27 -10.31 25.45
CA SER A 129 -3.46 -9.70 24.87
C SER A 129 -3.15 -8.23 24.52
N LEU A 130 -3.56 -7.82 23.33
CA LEU A 130 -3.40 -6.48 22.78
C LEU A 130 -4.77 -5.97 22.34
N THR A 131 -5.00 -4.67 22.49
CA THR A 131 -6.24 -4.01 22.06
C THR A 131 -5.95 -3.07 20.90
N TYR A 132 -6.62 -3.29 19.77
CA TYR A 132 -6.58 -2.42 18.60
C TYR A 132 -7.83 -1.53 18.56
N TYR A 133 -7.62 -0.23 18.72
CA TYR A 133 -8.69 0.77 18.81
C TYR A 133 -9.09 1.33 17.45
N ALA A 134 -10.28 1.93 17.37
CA ALA A 134 -10.83 2.50 16.13
C ALA A 134 -10.03 3.69 15.57
N ASP A 135 -9.19 4.34 16.38
CA ASP A 135 -8.24 5.38 15.96
C ASP A 135 -6.91 4.82 15.44
N GLY A 136 -6.79 3.49 15.32
CA GLY A 136 -5.60 2.82 14.79
C GLY A 136 -4.48 2.64 15.80
N VAL A 137 -4.77 2.85 17.09
CA VAL A 137 -3.81 2.67 18.18
C VAL A 137 -3.85 1.21 18.63
N LEU A 138 -2.68 0.59 18.75
CA LEU A 138 -2.52 -0.71 19.40
C LEU A 138 -1.94 -0.47 20.80
N ALA A 139 -2.55 -1.06 21.83
CA ALA A 139 -2.06 -0.97 23.19
C ALA A 139 -2.04 -2.34 23.87
N ASP A 140 -1.18 -2.48 24.87
CA ASP A 140 -1.17 -3.66 25.74
C ASP A 140 -2.26 -3.61 26.81
N ASP A 141 -2.31 -4.65 27.65
CA ASP A 141 -3.23 -4.76 28.78
C ASP A 141 -3.09 -3.65 29.84
N ASN A 142 -1.95 -2.95 29.87
CA ASN A 142 -1.69 -1.82 30.76
C ASN A 142 -2.02 -0.47 30.12
N ASN A 143 -2.65 -0.47 28.94
CA ASN A 143 -2.88 0.72 28.12
C ASN A 143 -1.57 1.44 27.69
N GLU A 144 -0.44 0.73 27.65
CA GLU A 144 0.79 1.22 27.05
C GLU A 144 0.71 1.07 25.54
N VAL A 145 0.93 2.16 24.82
CA VAL A 145 0.85 2.19 23.36
C VAL A 145 2.02 1.42 22.78
N VAL A 146 1.74 0.55 21.82
CA VAL A 146 2.74 -0.22 21.08
C VAL A 146 3.29 0.64 19.94
N ASP A 147 4.57 1.02 20.03
CA ASP A 147 5.22 1.86 19.02
C ASP A 147 5.56 1.07 17.72
N ASP A 148 6.06 -0.17 17.84
CA ASP A 148 6.56 -0.97 16.73
C ASP A 148 5.53 -2.01 16.24
N VAL A 149 4.35 -1.54 15.82
CA VAL A 149 3.21 -2.40 15.41
C VAL A 149 3.61 -3.41 14.33
N GLU A 150 4.28 -2.98 13.26
CA GLU A 150 4.68 -3.86 12.15
C GLU A 150 5.64 -4.98 12.58
N ASP A 151 6.50 -4.73 13.58
CA ASP A 151 7.46 -5.72 14.08
C ASP A 151 6.81 -6.71 15.07
N ILE A 152 5.81 -6.26 15.83
CA ILE A 152 5.12 -7.11 16.83
C ILE A 152 4.03 -7.95 16.16
N VAL A 153 3.17 -7.34 15.35
CA VAL A 153 1.97 -7.99 14.81
C VAL A 153 1.99 -8.17 13.29
N GLY A 154 2.96 -7.60 12.57
CA GLY A 154 3.07 -7.77 11.13
C GLY A 154 1.85 -7.22 10.38
N ASP A 155 1.34 -8.01 9.44
CA ASP A 155 0.14 -7.73 8.65
C ASP A 155 -1.17 -8.12 9.34
N ALA A 156 -1.13 -8.68 10.56
CA ALA A 156 -2.30 -9.25 11.24
C ALA A 156 -3.50 -8.32 11.39
N LEU A 157 -3.29 -6.99 11.41
CA LEU A 157 -4.38 -6.01 11.49
C LEU A 157 -5.27 -6.01 10.24
N ASP A 158 -4.83 -6.58 9.12
CA ASP A 158 -5.62 -6.75 7.90
C ASP A 158 -6.42 -8.08 7.88
N HIS A 159 -6.23 -8.95 8.88
CA HIS A 159 -6.79 -10.31 8.94
C HIS A 159 -8.00 -10.45 9.88
N PHE A 160 -8.56 -9.34 10.40
CA PHE A 160 -9.82 -9.40 11.15
C PHE A 160 -10.95 -9.97 10.29
N GLY A 161 -11.70 -10.93 10.84
CA GLY A 161 -12.76 -11.66 10.13
C GLY A 161 -12.31 -12.91 9.39
N GLU A 162 -11.02 -13.27 9.41
CA GLU A 162 -10.57 -14.56 8.84
C GLU A 162 -10.99 -15.76 9.69
N TYR A 163 -10.84 -15.63 11.01
CA TYR A 163 -11.26 -16.63 11.99
C TYR A 163 -12.39 -16.09 12.86
N GLU A 164 -12.17 -14.93 13.48
CA GLU A 164 -13.16 -14.22 14.32
C GLU A 164 -13.30 -12.77 13.85
N ASP A 165 -14.49 -12.19 14.04
CA ASP A 165 -14.81 -10.84 13.53
C ASP A 165 -14.07 -9.74 14.32
N ASP A 166 -13.83 -9.97 15.61
CA ASP A 166 -13.29 -9.01 16.57
C ASP A 166 -11.94 -9.44 17.17
N SER A 167 -11.37 -10.56 16.73
CA SER A 167 -10.07 -11.03 17.20
C SER A 167 -9.17 -11.58 16.08
N VAL A 168 -7.86 -11.43 16.27
CA VAL A 168 -6.83 -12.07 15.44
C VAL A 168 -5.72 -12.60 16.34
N PHE A 169 -5.23 -13.80 16.04
CA PHE A 169 -4.15 -14.44 16.78
C PHE A 169 -2.87 -14.47 15.96
N VAL A 170 -1.76 -14.04 16.56
CA VAL A 170 -0.47 -13.90 15.88
C VAL A 170 0.62 -14.60 16.67
N ARG A 171 1.48 -15.35 16.00
CA ARG A 171 2.65 -15.98 16.62
C ARG A 171 3.94 -15.32 16.17
N CYS A 172 4.79 -14.99 17.13
CA CYS A 172 6.16 -14.55 16.89
C CYS A 172 7.15 -15.56 17.48
N ASP A 173 7.67 -16.45 16.62
CA ASP A 173 8.65 -17.48 17.00
C ASP A 173 9.97 -16.89 17.56
N GLU A 174 10.34 -15.67 17.15
CA GLU A 174 11.57 -15.01 17.65
C GLU A 174 11.45 -14.56 19.10
N ARG A 175 10.28 -14.01 19.44
CA ARG A 175 9.97 -13.49 20.77
C ARG A 175 9.44 -14.58 21.70
N LYS A 176 9.05 -15.73 21.13
CA LYS A 176 8.29 -16.79 21.81
C LYS A 176 7.02 -16.21 22.45
N CYS A 177 6.27 -15.45 21.65
CA CYS A 177 5.02 -14.85 22.08
C CYS A 177 3.90 -15.22 21.11
N ASP A 178 2.74 -15.48 21.70
CA ASP A 178 1.47 -15.53 21.01
C ASP A 178 0.67 -14.29 21.42
N TYR A 179 0.31 -13.48 20.44
CA TYR A 179 -0.49 -12.27 20.62
C TYR A 179 -1.95 -12.55 20.26
N GLU A 180 -2.85 -12.17 21.14
CA GLU A 180 -4.27 -12.05 20.88
C GLU A 180 -4.57 -10.57 20.67
N ILE A 181 -5.07 -10.20 19.49
CA ILE A 181 -5.38 -8.82 19.15
C ILE A 181 -6.89 -8.67 19.12
N LEU A 182 -7.44 -7.87 20.02
CA LEU A 182 -8.88 -7.61 20.14
C LEU A 182 -9.24 -6.26 19.52
N LEU A 183 -10.30 -6.23 18.72
CA LEU A 183 -10.81 -5.01 18.11
C LEU A 183 -11.74 -4.26 19.07
N ASP A 184 -11.38 -3.03 19.43
CA ASP A 184 -12.24 -2.11 20.18
C ASP A 184 -12.76 -1.01 19.26
N GLN A 185 -14.09 -0.87 19.18
CA GLN A 185 -14.75 0.14 18.36
C GLN A 185 -14.64 1.56 18.96
N ARG A 186 -14.20 1.69 20.21
CA ARG A 186 -13.90 2.97 20.86
C ARG A 186 -12.52 3.46 20.45
N THR A 187 -12.28 4.76 20.64
CA THR A 187 -10.94 5.33 20.45
C THR A 187 -10.09 5.18 21.70
N PHE A 188 -8.77 5.09 21.56
CA PHE A 188 -7.85 4.97 22.70
C PHE A 188 -8.02 6.14 23.69
N SER A 189 -8.26 7.35 23.19
CA SER A 189 -8.45 8.54 24.02
C SER A 189 -9.69 8.41 24.93
N GLU A 190 -10.80 7.87 24.43
CA GLU A 190 -12.02 7.67 25.23
C GLU A 190 -11.82 6.66 26.38
N VAL A 191 -10.99 5.64 26.14
CA VAL A 191 -10.72 4.57 27.11
C VAL A 191 -9.64 4.98 28.12
N SER A 192 -8.58 5.64 27.67
CA SER A 192 -7.50 6.12 28.54
C SER A 192 -7.97 7.23 29.49
N ASP A 193 -8.82 8.15 29.03
CA ASP A 193 -9.37 9.23 29.86
C ASP A 193 -10.38 8.74 30.91
N SER A 194 -10.96 7.55 30.71
CA SER A 194 -11.95 6.96 31.62
C SER A 194 -11.36 6.01 32.66
N ASN A 195 -10.03 5.86 32.72
CA ASN A 195 -9.39 4.89 33.62
C ASN A 195 -9.32 5.40 35.09
N PRO A 196 -10.03 4.75 36.05
CA PRO A 196 -10.01 5.12 37.47
C PRO A 196 -8.74 4.69 38.24
N ASN A 197 -7.79 4.00 37.61
CA ASN A 197 -6.58 3.47 38.26
C ASN A 197 -5.37 4.42 38.28
N ARG A 198 -5.58 5.72 38.03
CA ARG A 198 -4.52 6.71 38.23
C ARG A 198 -4.33 6.95 39.74
N VAL A 199 -3.55 6.09 40.39
CA VAL A 199 -3.02 6.37 41.73
C VAL A 199 -2.16 7.63 41.64
N GLU A 200 -2.69 8.73 42.18
CA GLU A 200 -1.91 9.96 42.39
C GLU A 200 -0.73 9.61 43.31
N VAL A 201 0.50 9.84 42.81
CA VAL A 201 1.74 9.75 43.58
C VAL A 201 2.13 11.11 44.16
#